data_AF-A0A954QP53-F1
#
_entry.id   AF-A0A954QP53-F1
#
_cell.length_a   1.000
_cell.length_b   1.000
_cell.length_c   1.000
_cell.angle_alpha   90.00
_cell.angle_beta   90.00
_cell.angle_gamma   90.00
#
_symmetry.space_group_name_H-M   'P 1'
#
loop_
_entity.id
_entity.type
_entity.pdbx_description
1 polymer ?
#
loop_
_entity_poly.entity_id
_entity_poly.type
_entity_poly.pdbx_seq_one_letter_code
_entity_poly.pdbx_strand_id
1 'polypeptide(L)'
;DGSLDRRAISQRVFGGVGDSAAELSFLESITHPRIGHRLSLAIDAARQQQVDVVIVDAAVMIKAGWDKQCDYIVFVDTPRELRLQRVVVRGWTENEFAAREAAQTPVEIKRQRADWIVDNSASLEETFRQVKAVWHALHDKPSLPVTHLRSET
;
A
#
# COMPACT_ATOMS: atom_id res chain seq x y z
N ASP A 1 20.94 -21.22 7.55
CA ASP A 1 20.00 -21.27 8.69
C ASP A 1 18.53 -21.42 8.27
N GLY A 2 18.23 -21.56 6.97
CA GLY A 2 16.84 -21.67 6.48
C GLY A 2 16.10 -20.33 6.40
N SER A 3 16.78 -19.21 6.67
CA SER A 3 16.20 -17.88 6.57
C SER A 3 16.01 -17.45 5.11
N LEU A 4 15.04 -16.57 4.90
CA LEU A 4 14.70 -16.06 3.58
C LEU A 4 15.71 -14.97 3.16
N ASP A 5 16.42 -15.19 2.05
CA ASP A 5 17.23 -14.15 1.42
C ASP A 5 16.33 -13.19 0.61
N ARG A 6 15.87 -12.13 1.28
CA ARG A 6 15.02 -11.10 0.66
C ARG A 6 15.73 -10.34 -0.46
N ARG A 7 17.05 -10.21 -0.42
CA ARG A 7 17.82 -9.52 -1.45
C ARG A 7 17.84 -10.35 -2.72
N ALA A 8 18.11 -11.65 -2.61
CA ALA A 8 18.08 -12.57 -3.75
C ALA A 8 16.69 -12.62 -4.41
N ILE A 9 15.62 -12.67 -3.61
CA ILE A 9 14.24 -12.62 -4.12
C ILE A 9 13.98 -11.29 -4.84
N SER A 10 14.35 -10.17 -4.21
CA SER A 10 14.18 -8.84 -4.82
C SER A 10 14.91 -8.73 -6.17
N GLN A 11 16.11 -9.30 -6.29
CA GLN A 11 16.86 -9.31 -7.55
C GLN A 11 16.17 -10.16 -8.63
N ARG A 12 15.55 -11.29 -8.27
CA ARG A 12 14.80 -12.10 -9.22
C ARG A 12 13.57 -11.38 -9.77
N VAL A 13 12.80 -10.72 -8.90
CA VAL A 13 11.51 -10.13 -9.26
C VAL A 13 11.61 -8.67 -9.77
N PHE A 14 12.71 -7.96 -9.48
CA PHE A 14 12.90 -6.56 -9.93
C PHE A 14 14.24 -6.29 -10.63
N GLY A 15 15.18 -7.24 -10.64
CA GLY A 15 16.52 -7.02 -11.20
C GLY A 15 16.65 -7.24 -12.71
N GLY A 16 15.56 -7.63 -13.40
CA GLY A 16 15.55 -7.82 -14.85
C GLY A 16 16.31 -9.05 -15.34
N VAL A 17 16.59 -10.01 -14.46
CA VAL A 17 17.21 -11.30 -14.80
C VAL A 17 16.12 -12.30 -15.12
N GLY A 18 16.13 -12.85 -16.34
CA GLY A 18 15.10 -13.81 -16.78
C GLY A 18 13.72 -13.17 -16.89
N ASP A 19 12.67 -13.94 -16.57
CA ASP A 19 11.29 -13.45 -16.59
C ASP A 19 10.89 -12.89 -15.21
N SER A 20 11.40 -11.71 -14.87
CA SER A 20 11.10 -11.04 -13.59
C SER A 20 9.60 -10.81 -13.37
N ALA A 21 8.81 -10.64 -14.45
CA ALA A 21 7.36 -10.45 -14.35
C ALA A 21 6.65 -11.74 -13.93
N ALA A 22 7.01 -12.89 -14.50
CA ALA A 22 6.49 -14.18 -14.09
C ALA A 22 6.88 -14.53 -12.65
N GLU A 23 8.14 -14.27 -12.26
CA GLU A 23 8.62 -14.50 -10.88
C GLU A 23 7.87 -13.62 -9.87
N LEU A 24 7.63 -12.35 -10.21
CA LEU A 24 6.84 -11.46 -9.35
C LEU A 24 5.40 -11.96 -9.21
N SER A 25 4.76 -12.34 -10.33
CA SER A 25 3.40 -12.89 -10.32
C SER A 25 3.30 -14.15 -9.45
N PHE A 26 4.28 -15.04 -9.56
CA PHE A 26 4.37 -16.24 -8.73
C PHE A 26 4.50 -15.89 -7.23
N LEU A 27 5.41 -14.97 -6.88
CA LEU A 27 5.60 -14.52 -5.50
C LEU A 27 4.30 -13.93 -4.92
N GLU A 28 3.63 -13.08 -5.68
CA GLU A 28 2.37 -12.44 -5.28
C GLU A 28 1.25 -13.47 -5.12
N SER A 29 1.16 -14.45 -6.02
CA SER A 29 0.15 -15.52 -5.94
C SER A 29 0.24 -16.35 -4.64
N ILE A 30 1.46 -16.49 -4.09
CA ILE A 30 1.70 -17.21 -2.84
C ILE A 30 1.45 -16.30 -1.63
N THR A 31 1.93 -15.06 -1.70
CA THR A 31 2.00 -14.15 -0.55
C THR A 31 0.70 -13.40 -0.32
N HIS A 32 0.05 -12.89 -1.37
CA HIS A 32 -1.14 -12.04 -1.23
C HIS A 32 -2.32 -12.73 -0.54
N PRO A 33 -2.69 -13.98 -0.86
CA PRO A 33 -3.79 -14.66 -0.15
C PRO A 33 -3.50 -14.84 1.35
N ARG A 34 -2.24 -15.16 1.70
CA ARG A 34 -1.83 -15.36 3.10
C ARG A 34 -1.79 -14.05 3.89
N ILE A 35 -1.29 -12.97 3.28
CA ILE A 35 -1.30 -11.64 3.89
C ILE A 35 -2.73 -11.15 4.04
N GLY A 36 -3.57 -11.30 3.01
CA GLY A 36 -4.98 -10.92 3.05
C GLY A 36 -5.77 -11.64 4.14
N HIS A 37 -5.53 -12.94 4.33
CA HIS A 37 -6.14 -13.69 5.43
C HIS A 37 -5.70 -13.17 6.80
N ARG A 38 -4.39 -12.91 6.99
CA ARG A 38 -3.88 -12.35 8.24
C ARG A 38 -4.40 -10.94 8.51
N LEU A 39 -4.57 -10.13 7.47
CA LEU A 39 -5.16 -8.81 7.56
C LEU A 39 -6.61 -8.89 8.07
N SER A 40 -7.43 -9.77 7.48
CA SER A 40 -8.82 -9.98 7.93
C SER A 40 -8.88 -10.37 9.40
N LEU A 41 -8.05 -11.33 9.82
CA LEU A 41 -7.98 -11.76 11.22
C LEU A 41 -7.58 -10.62 12.16
N ALA A 42 -6.63 -9.77 11.76
CA ALA A 42 -6.19 -8.63 12.56
C ALA A 42 -7.28 -7.57 12.69
N ILE A 43 -8.00 -7.28 11.60
CA ILE A 43 -9.15 -6.35 11.61
C ILE A 43 -10.26 -6.89 12.51
N ASP A 44 -10.60 -8.17 12.40
CA ASP A 44 -11.65 -8.78 13.23
C ASP A 44 -11.27 -8.82 14.72
N ALA A 45 -10.01 -9.10 15.04
CA ALA A 45 -9.51 -9.02 16.41
C ALA A 45 -9.58 -7.59 16.97
N ALA A 46 -9.23 -6.58 16.17
CA ALA A 46 -9.34 -5.17 16.57
C ALA A 46 -10.80 -4.77 16.81
N ARG A 47 -11.74 -5.24 15.99
CA ARG A 47 -13.18 -5.06 16.18
C ARG A 47 -13.68 -5.67 17.50
N GLN A 48 -13.24 -6.89 17.83
CA GLN A 48 -13.59 -7.54 19.09
C GLN A 48 -13.05 -6.78 20.32
N GLN A 49 -11.91 -6.11 20.16
CA GLN A 49 -11.31 -5.25 21.19
C GLN A 49 -11.90 -3.83 21.21
N GLN A 50 -12.91 -3.55 20.38
CA GLN A 50 -13.55 -2.24 20.25
C GLN A 50 -12.54 -1.13 19.93
N VAL A 51 -11.53 -1.44 19.11
CA VAL A 51 -10.61 -0.44 18.56
C VAL A 51 -11.37 0.45 17.58
N ASP A 52 -11.32 1.76 17.79
CA ASP A 52 -12.06 2.73 16.98
C ASP A 52 -11.54 2.84 15.54
N VAL A 53 -10.22 2.79 15.35
CA VAL A 53 -9.56 2.98 14.04
C VAL A 53 -8.41 1.99 13.85
N VAL A 54 -8.41 1.29 12.72
CA VAL A 54 -7.29 0.45 12.26
C VAL A 54 -6.66 1.09 11.02
N ILE A 55 -5.36 1.32 11.06
CA ILE A 55 -4.59 1.81 9.90
C ILE A 55 -3.86 0.65 9.24
N VAL A 56 -4.19 0.40 7.97
CA VAL A 56 -3.54 -0.62 7.15
C VAL A 56 -2.56 0.06 6.19
N ASP A 57 -1.26 -0.09 6.45
CA ASP A 57 -0.20 0.39 5.56
C ASP A 57 0.18 -0.72 4.55
N ALA A 58 -0.12 -0.49 3.28
CA ALA A 58 0.20 -1.44 2.21
C ALA A 58 0.54 -0.76 0.88
N ALA A 59 1.77 -0.95 0.40
CA ALA A 59 2.22 -0.42 -0.90
C ALA A 59 1.41 -0.94 -2.09
N VAL A 60 0.92 -2.18 -2.00
CA VAL A 60 0.14 -2.86 -3.04
C VAL A 60 -1.36 -2.91 -2.74
N MET A 61 -1.86 -2.03 -1.85
CA MET A 61 -3.26 -2.03 -1.36
C MET A 61 -4.31 -2.36 -2.44
N ILE A 62 -4.33 -1.58 -3.52
CA ILE A 62 -5.28 -1.73 -4.63
C ILE A 62 -4.97 -2.97 -5.48
N LYS A 63 -3.69 -3.19 -5.81
CA LYS A 63 -3.26 -4.33 -6.63
C LYS A 63 -3.62 -5.66 -5.98
N ALA A 64 -3.48 -5.76 -4.65
CA ALA A 64 -3.79 -6.95 -3.88
C ALA A 64 -5.27 -7.05 -3.48
N GLY A 65 -6.10 -6.05 -3.82
CA GLY A 65 -7.53 -6.02 -3.50
C GLY A 65 -7.83 -5.81 -2.01
N TRP A 66 -6.86 -5.39 -1.21
CA TRP A 66 -7.02 -5.18 0.23
C TRP A 66 -7.77 -3.90 0.56
N ASP A 67 -7.89 -2.99 -0.41
CA ASP A 67 -8.78 -1.83 -0.34
C ASP A 67 -10.23 -2.22 -0.02
N LYS A 68 -10.67 -3.42 -0.42
CA LYS A 68 -12.02 -3.94 -0.13
C LYS A 68 -12.26 -4.23 1.36
N GLN A 69 -11.19 -4.28 2.17
CA GLN A 69 -11.27 -4.48 3.62
C GLN A 69 -11.21 -3.15 4.39
N CYS A 70 -11.06 -2.02 3.69
CA CYS A 70 -10.94 -0.70 4.29
C CYS A 70 -12.20 0.13 4.01
N ASP A 71 -12.66 0.88 5.01
CA ASP A 71 -13.78 1.81 4.85
C ASP A 71 -13.39 3.04 4.03
N TYR A 72 -12.12 3.46 4.18
CA TYR A 72 -11.55 4.59 3.48
C TYR A 72 -10.10 4.31 3.06
N ILE A 73 -9.67 4.98 1.99
CA ILE A 73 -8.33 4.94 1.43
C ILE A 73 -7.67 6.31 1.52
N VAL A 74 -6.53 6.38 2.19
CA VAL A 74 -5.67 7.55 2.21
C VAL A 74 -4.48 7.27 1.29
N PHE A 75 -4.27 8.11 0.28
CA PHE A 75 -3.11 8.01 -0.60
C PHE A 75 -2.09 9.11 -0.29
N VAL A 76 -0.88 8.69 0.07
CA VAL A 76 0.25 9.62 0.24
C VAL A 76 0.92 9.82 -1.13
N ASP A 77 0.72 11.00 -1.71
CA ASP A 77 1.22 11.34 -3.03
C ASP A 77 2.48 12.20 -2.95
N THR A 78 3.33 12.09 -3.96
CA THR A 78 4.56 12.85 -4.11
C THR A 78 4.99 12.78 -5.58
N PRO A 79 5.44 13.86 -6.22
CA PRO A 79 5.99 13.83 -7.58
C PRO A 79 7.03 12.73 -7.79
N ARG A 80 7.04 12.13 -8.99
CA ARG A 80 7.90 10.99 -9.33
C ARG A 80 9.37 11.29 -9.10
N GLU A 81 9.81 12.49 -9.47
CA GLU A 81 11.19 12.95 -9.38
C GLU A 81 11.66 12.95 -7.91
N LEU A 82 10.82 13.42 -6.99
CA LEU A 82 11.12 13.39 -5.55
C LEU A 82 11.10 11.97 -4.99
N ARG A 83 10.20 11.10 -5.47
CA ARG A 83 10.20 9.67 -5.08
C ARG A 83 11.52 9.01 -5.50
N LEU A 84 11.97 9.22 -6.74
CA LEU A 84 13.22 8.71 -7.26
C LEU A 84 14.42 9.19 -6.42
N GLN A 85 14.52 10.51 -6.17
CA GLN A 85 15.57 11.07 -5.33
C GLN A 85 15.63 10.40 -3.94
N ARG A 86 14.47 10.18 -3.31
CA ARG A 86 14.39 9.56 -1.98
C ARG A 86 14.81 8.08 -1.98
N VAL A 87 14.46 7.31 -3.01
CA VAL A 87 14.82 5.88 -3.05
C VAL A 87 16.27 5.65 -3.48
N VAL A 88 16.85 6.54 -4.29
CA VAL A 88 18.28 6.47 -4.65
C VAL A 88 19.15 6.62 -3.40
N VAL A 89 18.79 7.53 -2.48
CA VAL A 89 19.48 7.67 -1.17
C VAL A 89 19.34 6.39 -0.32
N ARG A 90 18.29 5.59 -0.54
CA ARG A 90 18.07 4.29 0.13
C ARG A 90 18.78 3.13 -0.59
N GLY A 91 19.56 3.41 -1.63
CA GLY A 91 20.37 2.43 -2.35
C GLY A 91 19.69 1.72 -3.50
N TRP A 92 18.55 2.25 -4.01
CA TRP A 92 17.94 1.72 -5.24
C TRP A 92 18.56 2.38 -6.47
N THR A 93 18.73 1.60 -7.53
CA THR A 93 19.01 2.13 -8.87
C THR A 93 17.74 2.70 -9.51
N GLU A 94 17.90 3.56 -10.51
CA GLU A 94 16.77 4.09 -11.27
C GLU A 94 15.96 2.97 -11.96
N ASN A 95 16.64 1.93 -12.45
CA ASN A 95 15.99 0.76 -13.06
C ASN A 95 15.16 -0.02 -12.04
N GLU A 96 15.68 -0.24 -10.82
CA GLU A 96 14.91 -0.88 -9.74
C GLU A 96 13.70 -0.04 -9.33
N PHE A 97 13.84 1.29 -9.28
CA PHE A 97 12.73 2.19 -9.02
C PHE A 97 11.66 2.06 -10.12
N ALA A 98 12.05 2.15 -11.39
CA ALA A 98 11.14 2.03 -12.53
C ALA A 98 10.43 0.68 -12.57
N ALA A 99 11.14 -0.43 -12.33
CA ALA A 99 10.56 -1.76 -12.26
C ALA A 99 9.51 -1.88 -11.15
N ARG A 100 9.78 -1.29 -9.98
CA ARG A 100 8.84 -1.30 -8.84
C ARG A 100 7.66 -0.36 -9.02
N GLU A 101 7.82 0.75 -9.73
CA GLU A 101 6.70 1.61 -10.11
C GLU A 101 5.79 0.89 -11.11
N ALA A 102 6.36 0.28 -12.15
CA ALA A 102 5.63 -0.48 -13.16
C ALA A 102 4.87 -1.69 -12.58
N ALA A 103 5.40 -2.28 -11.50
CA ALA A 103 4.77 -3.39 -10.80
C ALA A 103 3.55 -3.00 -9.97
N GLN A 104 3.27 -1.70 -9.76
CA GLN A 104 2.18 -1.22 -8.92
C GLN A 104 0.99 -0.71 -9.74
N THR A 105 -0.13 -0.50 -9.05
CA THR A 105 -1.25 0.26 -9.62
C THR A 105 -0.78 1.67 -10.05
N PRO A 106 -1.12 2.14 -11.26
CA PRO A 106 -0.82 3.50 -11.72
C PRO A 106 -1.25 4.58 -10.73
N VAL A 107 -0.45 5.64 -10.61
CA VAL A 107 -0.67 6.71 -9.61
C VAL A 107 -2.00 7.42 -9.84
N GLU A 108 -2.39 7.61 -11.08
CA GLU A 108 -3.65 8.24 -11.48
C GLU A 108 -4.85 7.44 -10.95
N ILE A 109 -4.78 6.11 -11.02
CA ILE A 109 -5.79 5.22 -10.45
C ILE A 109 -5.75 5.29 -8.92
N LYS A 110 -4.56 5.31 -8.30
CA LYS A 110 -4.45 5.47 -6.84
C LYS A 110 -5.11 6.77 -6.36
N ARG A 111 -4.90 7.89 -7.06
CA ARG A 111 -5.55 9.18 -6.78
C ARG A 111 -7.07 9.10 -6.91
N GLN A 112 -7.57 8.52 -8.00
CA GLN A 112 -9.01 8.38 -8.24
C GLN A 112 -9.71 7.51 -7.20
N ARG A 113 -8.99 6.53 -6.63
CA ARG A 113 -9.53 5.59 -5.64
C ARG A 113 -9.38 6.05 -4.19
N ALA A 114 -8.70 7.17 -3.94
CA ALA A 114 -8.45 7.66 -2.60
C ALA A 114 -9.59 8.57 -2.12
N ASP A 115 -10.02 8.39 -0.87
CA ASP A 115 -10.95 9.30 -0.19
C ASP A 115 -10.22 10.58 0.27
N TRP A 116 -8.93 10.45 0.59
CA TRP A 116 -8.06 11.57 0.90
C TRP A 116 -6.68 11.42 0.26
N ILE A 117 -6.13 12.54 -0.17
CA ILE A 117 -4.75 12.62 -0.67
C ILE A 117 -3.94 13.46 0.33
N VAL A 118 -2.79 12.92 0.74
CA VAL A 118 -1.79 13.64 1.54
C VAL A 118 -0.60 13.93 0.63
N ASP A 119 -0.35 15.21 0.35
CA ASP A 119 0.83 15.63 -0.39
C ASP A 119 2.06 15.62 0.51
N ASN A 120 3.02 14.77 0.15
CA ASN A 120 4.30 14.59 0.83
C ASN A 120 5.48 15.14 -0.01
N SER A 121 5.22 16.11 -0.89
CA SER A 121 6.22 16.84 -1.67
C SER A 121 6.90 17.97 -0.89
N ALA A 122 6.23 18.50 0.14
CA ALA A 122 6.68 19.64 0.94
C ALA A 122 7.44 19.22 2.22
N SER A 123 7.36 20.04 3.27
CA SER A 123 7.98 19.78 4.56
C SER A 123 7.25 18.69 5.35
N LEU A 124 7.95 18.07 6.31
CA LEU A 124 7.33 17.11 7.24
C LEU A 124 6.19 17.74 8.05
N GLU A 125 6.31 19.03 8.40
CA GLU A 125 5.28 19.78 9.12
C GLU A 125 4.00 19.93 8.29
N GLU A 126 4.15 20.20 6.98
CA GLU A 126 3.04 20.27 6.04
C GLU A 126 2.31 18.92 5.93
N THR A 127 3.07 17.84 5.77
CA THR A 127 2.53 16.47 5.75
C THR A 127 1.80 16.17 7.07
N PHE A 128 2.38 16.53 8.22
CA PHE A 128 1.78 16.31 9.53
C PHE A 128 0.44 17.05 9.69
N ARG A 129 0.35 18.29 9.17
CA ARG A 129 -0.90 19.06 9.22
C ARG A 129 -2.00 18.40 8.41
N GLN A 130 -1.69 17.91 7.21
CA GLN A 130 -2.63 17.19 6.36
C GLN A 130 -3.09 15.88 7.01
N VAL A 131 -2.16 15.09 7.57
CA VAL A 131 -2.48 13.85 8.30
C VAL A 131 -3.38 14.13 9.49
N LYS A 132 -3.13 15.22 10.25
CA LYS A 132 -4.00 15.62 11.37
C LYS A 132 -5.41 15.97 10.91
N ALA A 133 -5.56 16.65 9.78
CA ALA A 133 -6.87 16.94 9.20
C ALA A 133 -7.61 15.65 8.79
N VAL A 134 -6.92 14.69 8.17
CA VAL A 134 -7.48 13.36 7.87
C VAL A 134 -7.90 12.64 9.14
N TRP A 135 -7.05 12.64 10.18
CA TRP A 135 -7.32 11.99 11.46
C TRP A 135 -8.58 12.53 12.15
N HIS A 136 -8.76 13.85 12.19
CA HIS A 136 -9.98 14.46 12.71
C HIS A 136 -11.21 14.08 11.88
N ALA A 137 -11.10 14.14 10.55
CA ALA A 137 -12.19 13.75 9.66
C ALA A 137 -12.62 12.27 9.81
N LEU A 138 -11.70 11.39 10.23
CA LEU A 138 -12.03 10.00 10.56
C LEU A 138 -12.83 9.88 11.88
N HIS A 139 -12.52 10.71 12.89
CA HIS A 139 -13.22 10.70 14.18
C HIS A 139 -14.61 11.33 14.12
N ASP A 140 -14.80 12.32 13.24
CA ASP A 140 -16.06 13.05 13.12
C ASP A 140 -17.11 12.31 12.26
N LYS A 141 -16.72 11.26 11.54
CA LYS A 141 -17.65 10.46 10.73
C LYS A 141 -18.23 9.30 11.56
N PRO A 142 -19.56 9.09 11.54
CA PRO A 142 -20.14 7.91 12.15
C PRO A 142 -19.58 6.66 11.46
N SER A 143 -19.24 5.63 12.25
CA SER A 143 -18.89 4.31 11.74
C SER A 143 -20.05 3.79 10.88
N LEU A 144 -19.86 3.71 9.56
CA LEU A 144 -20.85 3.07 8.70
C LEU A 144 -20.88 1.59 9.06
N PRO A 145 -22.06 0.98 9.25
CA PRO A 145 -22.13 -0.47 9.35
C PRO A 145 -21.59 -1.04 8.03
N VAL A 146 -20.54 -1.84 8.13
CA VAL A 146 -19.96 -2.57 6.99
C VAL A 146 -21.04 -3.51 6.46
N THR A 147 -21.84 -3.01 5.53
CA THR A 147 -22.80 -3.84 4.81
C THR A 147 -21.98 -4.69 3.86
N HIS A 148 -22.04 -5.99 4.05
CA HIS A 148 -21.34 -7.01 3.28
C HIS A 148 -21.22 -6.68 1.79
N LEU A 149 -19.98 -6.81 1.28
CA LEU A 149 -19.63 -7.05 -0.11
C LEU A 149 -20.16 -6.00 -1.10
N ARG A 150 -19.26 -5.14 -1.58
CA ARG A 150 -19.39 -4.60 -2.94
C ARG A 150 -19.42 -5.80 -3.89
N SER A 151 -20.65 -6.22 -4.23
CA SER A 151 -20.92 -7.25 -5.23
C SER A 151 -20.29 -6.84 -6.55
N GLU A 152 -19.60 -7.80 -7.14
CA GLU A 152 -18.97 -7.73 -8.45
C GLU A 152 -19.97 -7.27 -9.52
N THR A 153 -19.50 -6.44 -10.44
CA THR A 153 -19.96 -6.44 -11.83
C THR A 153 -18.73 -6.46 -12.72
#